data_AF-A0A817GZ62-F1
#
_entry.id   AF-A0A817GZ62-F1
#
_cell.length_a   1.000
_cell.length_b   1.000
_cell.length_c   1.000
_cell.angle_alpha   90.00
_cell.angle_beta   90.00
_cell.angle_gamma   90.00
#
_symmetry.space_group_name_H-M   'P 1'
#
loop_
_entity.id
_entity.type
_entity.pdbx_description
1 polymer ?
#
loop_
_entity_poly.entity_id
_entity_poly.type
_entity_poly.pdbx_seq_one_letter_code
_entity_poly.pdbx_strand_id
1 'polypeptide(L)'
;MSIYTYVNEDQIDLELICNICNEPFQSPVNCTKCGQTVCQRCFDLWRKQQLSCPFCRQDESTFVPVITRILFNQLNHLLVQCSLCQQTNIRRGNFADHITYICPKRIVICTNKCGWKGYRENLENHLIRCRKTLHWFKFLRQSNPFACIMSNHSS
;
A
#
# COMPACT_ATOMS: atom_id res chain seq x y z
N MET A 1 6.19 -5.27 10.87
CA MET A 1 7.20 -4.83 9.89
C MET A 1 6.59 -3.74 9.04
N SER A 2 7.30 -2.62 8.85
CA SER A 2 6.88 -1.60 7.90
C SER A 2 6.98 -2.16 6.48
N ILE A 3 5.99 -1.84 5.64
CA ILE A 3 5.93 -2.27 4.24
C ILE A 3 6.69 -1.31 3.29
N TYR A 4 7.21 -0.22 3.84
CA TYR A 4 8.12 0.72 3.18
C TYR A 4 9.12 1.33 4.17
N THR A 5 10.18 1.94 3.65
CA THR A 5 11.12 2.83 4.37
C THR A 5 11.12 4.21 3.70
N TYR A 6 11.57 5.25 4.40
CA TYR A 6 11.66 6.59 3.80
C TYR A 6 13.02 6.73 3.08
N VAL A 7 13.05 7.41 1.93
CA VAL A 7 14.27 7.51 1.11
C VAL A 7 15.27 8.50 1.68
N ASN A 8 14.79 9.63 2.21
CA ASN A 8 15.62 10.72 2.73
C ASN A 8 15.21 11.05 4.17
N GLU A 9 15.33 10.07 5.08
CA GLU A 9 14.90 10.20 6.49
C GLU A 9 15.48 11.45 7.17
N ASP A 10 16.77 11.70 6.99
CA ASP A 10 17.48 12.83 7.61
C ASP A 10 17.06 14.21 7.05
N GLN A 11 16.34 14.25 5.93
CA GLN A 11 15.85 15.48 5.30
C GLN A 11 14.36 15.72 5.55
N ILE A 12 13.70 14.83 6.29
CA ILE A 12 12.30 15.04 6.66
C ILE A 12 12.24 16.15 7.69
N ASP A 13 11.41 17.14 7.42
CA ASP A 13 11.18 18.25 8.35
C ASP A 13 10.72 17.72 9.72
N LEU A 14 11.40 18.16 10.78
CA LEU A 14 11.11 17.76 12.17
C LEU A 14 9.67 18.13 12.57
N GLU A 15 9.07 19.15 11.95
CA GLU A 15 7.66 19.51 12.14
C GLU A 15 6.68 18.44 11.65
N LEU A 16 7.14 17.46 10.86
CA LEU A 16 6.36 16.33 10.38
C LEU A 16 6.60 15.06 11.21
N ILE A 17 7.49 15.11 12.21
CA ILE A 17 7.90 13.96 13.02
C ILE A 17 7.14 13.91 14.35
N CYS A 18 6.71 12.71 14.72
CA CYS A 18 6.08 12.46 16.01
C CYS A 18 7.13 12.33 17.12
N ASN A 19 7.05 13.20 18.14
CA ASN A 19 7.97 13.23 19.28
C ASN A 19 7.87 12.01 20.23
N ILE A 20 6.98 11.05 19.98
CA ILE A 20 6.88 9.81 20.76
C ILE A 20 7.57 8.64 20.04
N CYS A 21 7.31 8.47 18.74
CA CYS A 21 7.85 7.34 17.97
C CYS A 21 9.02 7.71 17.07
N ASN A 22 9.35 9.00 16.94
CA ASN A 22 10.40 9.54 16.05
C ASN A 22 10.20 9.15 14.57
N GLU A 23 8.94 9.09 14.14
CA GLU A 23 8.56 8.74 12.77
C GLU A 23 7.64 9.83 12.20
N PRO A 24 7.60 10.02 10.86
CA PRO A 24 6.66 10.95 10.25
C PRO A 24 5.20 10.60 10.60
N PHE A 25 4.38 11.63 10.85
CA PHE A 25 3.04 11.43 11.38
C PHE A 25 2.17 10.46 10.57
N GLN A 26 1.49 9.58 11.30
CA GLN A 26 0.42 8.71 10.82
C GLN A 26 -0.86 9.00 11.59
N SER A 27 -1.90 9.43 10.87
CA SER A 27 -3.18 9.88 11.44
C SER A 27 -2.97 10.80 12.66
N PRO A 28 -2.34 11.98 12.49
CA PRO A 28 -1.96 12.82 13.63
C PRO A 28 -3.16 13.34 14.42
N VAL A 29 -2.99 13.42 15.74
CA VAL A 29 -3.88 14.11 16.69
C VAL A 29 -3.12 15.23 17.37
N ASN A 30 -3.82 16.32 17.67
CA ASN A 30 -3.27 17.52 18.29
C ASN A 30 -3.92 17.78 19.65
N CYS A 31 -3.11 18.08 20.66
CA CYS A 31 -3.59 18.58 21.93
C CYS A 31 -3.89 20.08 21.82
N THR A 32 -5.17 20.44 21.86
CA THR A 32 -5.63 21.83 21.74
C THR A 32 -5.16 22.78 22.85
N LYS A 33 -4.60 22.25 23.95
CA LYS A 33 -4.10 23.04 25.08
C LYS A 33 -2.63 23.41 24.99
N CYS A 34 -1.78 22.51 24.48
CA CYS A 34 -0.33 22.76 24.38
C CYS A 34 0.19 22.79 22.93
N GLY A 35 -0.67 22.51 21.95
CA GLY A 35 -0.32 22.50 20.53
C GLY A 35 0.51 21.29 20.08
N GLN A 36 0.86 20.37 20.97
CA GLN A 36 1.66 19.19 20.62
C GLN A 36 0.87 18.22 19.75
N THR A 37 1.52 17.73 18.70
CA THR A 37 0.96 16.78 17.73
C THR A 37 1.68 15.44 17.84
N VAL A 38 0.92 14.35 17.84
CA VAL A 38 1.43 12.97 17.90
C VAL A 38 0.63 12.07 16.95
N CYS A 39 1.16 10.90 16.61
CA CYS A 39 0.38 9.89 15.88
C CYS A 39 -0.79 9.36 16.74
N GLN A 40 -1.95 9.09 16.12
CA GLN A 40 -3.11 8.46 16.79
C GLN A 40 -2.70 7.23 17.59
N ARG A 41 -1.91 6.33 17.00
CA ARG A 41 -1.41 5.13 17.67
C ARG A 41 -0.57 5.44 18.91
N CYS A 42 0.26 6.49 18.86
CA CYS A 42 1.10 6.87 19.99
C CYS A 42 0.23 7.39 21.15
N PHE A 43 -0.76 8.22 20.83
CA PHE A 43 -1.75 8.69 21.81
C PHE A 43 -2.57 7.53 22.39
N ASP A 44 -3.03 6.60 21.56
CA ASP A 44 -3.80 5.43 22.01
C ASP A 44 -3.02 4.50 22.93
N LEU A 45 -1.71 4.34 22.70
CA LEU A 45 -0.84 3.57 23.60
C LEU A 45 -0.63 4.29 24.93
N TRP A 46 -0.46 5.61 24.89
CA TRP A 46 -0.27 6.42 26.08
C TRP A 46 -1.51 6.43 26.97
N ARG A 47 -2.70 6.68 26.40
CA ARG A 47 -3.94 6.78 27.19
C ARG A 47 -4.39 5.48 27.86
N LYS A 48 -3.89 4.33 27.40
CA LYS A 48 -4.06 3.06 28.11
C LYS A 48 -3.38 3.05 29.49
N GLN A 49 -2.38 3.90 29.69
CA GLN A 49 -1.63 4.03 30.94
C GLN A 49 -2.05 5.28 31.71
N GLN A 50 -2.25 6.40 31.00
CA GLN A 50 -2.51 7.69 31.61
C GLN A 50 -3.50 8.52 30.77
N LEU A 51 -4.67 8.86 31.32
CA LEU A 51 -5.72 9.66 30.67
C LEU A 51 -5.39 11.17 30.63
N SER A 52 -4.15 11.52 30.28
CA SER A 52 -3.71 12.91 30.17
C SER A 52 -2.72 13.10 29.03
N CYS A 53 -2.49 14.33 28.58
CA CYS A 53 -1.46 14.66 27.62
C CYS A 53 -0.05 14.32 28.15
N PRO A 54 0.80 13.61 27.39
CA PRO A 54 2.16 13.27 27.82
C PRO A 54 3.07 14.50 28.00
N PHE A 55 2.71 15.65 27.40
CA PHE A 55 3.54 16.85 27.42
C PHE A 55 3.11 17.89 28.45
N CYS A 56 1.80 18.13 28.59
CA CYS A 56 1.27 19.18 29.48
C CYS A 56 0.35 18.67 30.59
N ARG A 57 0.12 17.34 30.66
CA ARG A 57 -0.73 16.66 31.66
C ARG A 57 -2.20 17.12 31.70
N GLN A 58 -2.65 17.85 30.69
CA GLN A 58 -4.08 18.19 30.50
C GLN A 58 -4.89 16.95 30.15
N ASP A 59 -6.20 17.01 30.35
CA ASP A 59 -7.11 15.88 30.12
C ASP A 59 -7.06 15.33 28.68
N GLU A 60 -7.28 14.03 28.51
CA GLU A 60 -7.24 13.37 27.19
C GLU A 60 -8.31 13.88 26.21
N SER A 61 -9.43 14.40 26.70
CA SER A 61 -10.49 15.01 25.88
C SER A 61 -10.02 16.23 25.09
N THR A 62 -8.84 16.77 25.39
CA THR A 62 -8.25 17.91 24.69
C THR A 62 -7.63 17.55 23.33
N PHE A 63 -7.53 16.26 23.00
CA PHE A 63 -7.00 15.79 21.73
C PHE A 63 -8.05 15.76 20.63
N VAL A 64 -7.71 16.33 19.48
CA VAL A 64 -8.55 16.32 18.28
C VAL A 64 -7.77 15.81 17.08
N PRO A 65 -8.41 15.14 16.10
CA PRO A 65 -7.77 14.79 14.84
C PRO A 65 -7.26 16.04 14.12
N VAL A 66 -6.04 15.97 13.60
CA VAL A 66 -5.55 17.01 12.70
C VAL A 66 -6.22 16.83 11.34
N ILE A 67 -6.85 17.89 10.84
CA ILE A 67 -7.53 17.92 9.53
C ILE A 67 -6.87 18.90 8.54
N THR A 68 -5.75 19.52 8.93
CA THR A 68 -5.05 20.53 8.14
C THR A 68 -4.49 19.93 6.86
N ARG A 69 -5.08 20.29 5.73
CA ARG A 69 -4.71 19.77 4.40
C ARG A 69 -3.24 20.00 4.03
N ILE A 70 -2.65 21.13 4.41
CA ILE A 70 -1.24 21.44 4.11
C ILE A 70 -0.31 20.41 4.76
N LEU A 71 -0.53 20.05 6.03
CA LEU A 71 0.24 19.03 6.73
C LEU A 71 0.18 17.69 5.99
N PHE A 72 -1.03 17.25 5.61
CA PHE A 72 -1.20 16.00 4.87
C PHE A 72 -0.53 16.02 3.50
N ASN A 73 -0.55 17.16 2.81
CA ASN A 73 0.13 17.29 1.52
C ASN A 73 1.65 17.14 1.68
N GLN A 74 2.26 17.83 2.65
CA GLN A 74 3.69 17.72 2.95
C GLN A 74 4.07 16.27 3.27
N LEU A 75 3.33 15.66 4.19
CA LEU A 75 3.46 14.26 4.55
C LEU A 75 3.33 13.30 3.35
N ASN A 76 2.35 13.53 2.46
CA ASN A 76 2.12 12.68 1.30
C ASN A 76 3.17 12.84 0.20
N HIS A 77 3.90 13.96 0.20
CA HIS A 77 5.01 14.22 -0.73
C HIS A 77 6.30 13.51 -0.35
N LEU A 78 6.43 13.04 0.89
CA LEU A 78 7.58 12.25 1.33
C LEU A 78 7.78 11.03 0.40
N LEU A 79 9.03 10.75 0.06
CA LEU A 79 9.39 9.65 -0.81
C LEU A 79 9.70 8.40 0.00
N VAL A 80 9.16 7.28 -0.44
CA VAL A 80 9.34 5.97 0.21
C VAL A 80 9.89 4.94 -0.77
N GLN A 81 10.57 3.95 -0.20
CA GLN A 81 11.03 2.75 -0.88
C GLN A 81 10.15 1.57 -0.46
N CYS A 82 9.64 0.82 -1.44
CA CYS A 82 8.86 -0.38 -1.18
C CYS A 82 9.76 -1.51 -0.64
N SER A 83 9.47 -2.01 0.55
CA SER A 83 10.26 -3.10 1.16
C SER A 83 10.11 -4.44 0.41
N LEU A 84 9.06 -4.59 -0.41
CA LEU A 84 8.83 -5.80 -1.20
C LEU A 84 9.65 -5.79 -2.48
N CYS A 85 9.40 -4.83 -3.38
CA CYS A 85 10.02 -4.77 -4.70
C CYS A 85 11.25 -3.86 -4.81
N GLN A 86 11.62 -3.16 -3.74
CA GLN A 86 12.74 -2.20 -3.69
C GLN A 86 12.59 -0.97 -4.58
N GLN A 87 11.42 -0.77 -5.21
CA GLN A 87 11.13 0.45 -5.98
C GLN A 87 11.15 1.67 -5.06
N THR A 88 11.94 2.66 -5.44
CA THR A 88 12.13 3.94 -4.72
C THR A 88 11.29 5.06 -5.35
N ASN A 89 11.36 6.27 -4.77
CA ASN A 89 10.72 7.48 -5.27
C ASN A 89 9.19 7.37 -5.40
N ILE A 90 8.56 6.50 -4.61
CA ILE A 90 7.11 6.41 -4.51
C ILE A 90 6.67 7.50 -3.53
N ARG A 91 5.74 8.37 -3.93
CA ARG A 91 5.12 9.31 -2.98
C ARG A 91 4.38 8.51 -1.91
N ARG A 92 4.57 8.83 -0.64
CA ARG A 92 3.93 8.18 0.50
C ARG A 92 2.41 8.09 0.33
N GLY A 93 1.79 9.17 -0.16
CA GLY A 93 0.35 9.21 -0.43
C GLY A 93 -0.12 8.19 -1.49
N ASN A 94 0.76 7.76 -2.39
CA ASN A 94 0.46 6.81 -3.48
C ASN A 94 0.90 5.37 -3.12
N PHE A 95 1.45 5.15 -1.94
CA PHE A 95 2.01 3.85 -1.59
C PHE A 95 0.94 2.74 -1.47
N ALA A 96 -0.27 3.10 -1.02
CA ALA A 96 -1.40 2.17 -0.98
C ALA A 96 -1.74 1.63 -2.38
N ASP A 97 -1.79 2.53 -3.37
CA ASP A 97 -2.01 2.15 -4.77
C ASP A 97 -0.85 1.34 -5.33
N HIS A 98 0.39 1.68 -4.95
CA HIS A 98 1.54 0.89 -5.32
C HIS A 98 1.39 -0.57 -4.87
N ILE A 99 1.11 -0.81 -3.60
CA ILE A 99 0.93 -2.19 -3.08
C ILE A 99 -0.26 -2.89 -3.72
N THR A 100 -1.35 -2.16 -3.97
CA THR A 100 -2.62 -2.73 -4.43
C THR A 100 -2.66 -2.99 -5.94
N TYR A 101 -2.01 -2.15 -6.76
CA TYR A 101 -2.15 -2.15 -8.23
C TYR A 101 -0.83 -2.28 -9.00
N ILE A 102 0.30 -1.90 -8.42
CA ILE A 102 1.56 -1.74 -9.18
C ILE A 102 2.63 -2.77 -8.78
N CYS A 103 2.77 -3.08 -7.50
CA CYS A 103 3.91 -3.82 -6.95
C CYS A 103 4.04 -5.24 -7.57
N PRO A 104 5.16 -5.57 -8.23
CA PRO A 104 5.36 -6.87 -8.88
C PRO A 104 5.51 -8.03 -7.88
N LYS A 105 6.03 -7.73 -6.68
CA LYS A 105 6.26 -8.70 -5.60
C LYS A 105 5.12 -8.76 -4.58
N ARG A 106 3.97 -8.12 -4.84
CA ARG A 106 2.78 -8.34 -4.00
C ARG A 106 2.27 -9.77 -4.21
N ILE A 107 1.70 -10.36 -3.17
CA ILE A 107 1.06 -11.67 -3.28
C ILE A 107 -0.34 -11.48 -3.88
N VAL A 108 -0.64 -12.22 -4.94
CA VAL A 108 -1.96 -12.30 -5.56
C VAL A 108 -2.46 -13.74 -5.55
N ILE A 109 -3.78 -13.89 -5.56
CA ILE A 109 -4.45 -15.18 -5.72
C ILE A 109 -4.81 -15.38 -7.19
N CYS A 110 -4.83 -16.64 -7.63
CA CYS A 110 -5.30 -16.96 -8.97
C CYS A 110 -6.75 -16.50 -9.18
N THR A 111 -7.00 -15.76 -10.26
CA THR A 111 -8.34 -15.29 -10.67
C THR A 111 -9.31 -16.45 -10.93
N ASN A 112 -8.80 -17.58 -11.42
CA ASN A 112 -9.58 -18.81 -11.63
C ASN A 112 -9.80 -19.62 -10.35
N LYS A 113 -9.42 -19.11 -9.17
CA LYS A 113 -9.62 -19.75 -7.86
C LYS A 113 -9.10 -21.19 -7.81
N CYS A 114 -7.95 -21.47 -8.43
CA CYS A 114 -7.34 -22.80 -8.44
C CYS A 114 -6.57 -23.15 -7.16
N GLY A 115 -6.50 -22.21 -6.21
CA GLY A 115 -5.74 -22.36 -4.95
C GLY A 115 -4.34 -21.77 -5.00
N TRP A 116 -3.80 -21.46 -6.19
CA TRP A 116 -2.49 -20.83 -6.32
C TRP A 116 -2.46 -19.41 -5.72
N LYS A 117 -1.37 -19.13 -5.01
CA LYS A 117 -1.00 -17.82 -4.48
C LYS A 117 0.50 -17.61 -4.75
N GLY A 118 0.88 -16.43 -5.21
CA GLY A 118 2.28 -16.13 -5.51
C GLY A 118 2.47 -14.66 -5.87
N TYR A 119 3.70 -14.29 -6.26
CA TYR A 119 3.99 -12.93 -6.69
C TYR A 119 3.22 -12.54 -7.94
N ARG A 120 2.80 -11.28 -8.02
CA ARG A 120 2.07 -10.74 -9.17
C ARG A 120 2.82 -10.93 -10.49
N GLU A 121 4.13 -10.75 -10.50
CA GLU A 121 4.97 -10.98 -11.69
C GLU A 121 4.90 -12.43 -12.21
N ASN A 122 4.63 -13.40 -11.33
CA ASN A 122 4.53 -14.82 -11.69
C ASN A 122 3.11 -15.25 -12.10
N LEU A 123 2.12 -14.35 -12.01
CA LEU A 123 0.72 -14.69 -12.28
C LEU A 123 0.51 -15.10 -13.75
N GLU A 124 1.13 -14.41 -14.69
CA GLU A 124 0.98 -14.72 -16.12
C GLU A 124 1.51 -16.12 -16.46
N ASN A 125 2.72 -16.42 -15.97
CA ASN A 125 3.32 -17.75 -16.09
C ASN A 125 2.43 -18.84 -15.45
N HIS A 126 1.80 -18.53 -14.31
CA HIS A 126 0.83 -19.43 -13.69
C HIS A 126 -0.41 -19.64 -14.58
N LEU A 127 -0.98 -18.58 -15.15
CA LEU A 127 -2.22 -18.64 -15.94
C LEU A 127 -2.08 -19.52 -17.19
N ILE A 128 -0.91 -19.55 -17.83
CA ILE A 128 -0.61 -20.43 -18.98
C ILE A 128 -0.79 -21.92 -18.61
N ARG A 129 -0.43 -22.30 -17.37
CA ARG A 129 -0.46 -23.70 -16.89
C ARG A 129 -1.60 -23.97 -15.91
N CYS A 130 -2.51 -23.02 -15.73
CA CYS A 130 -3.55 -23.13 -14.73
C CYS A 130 -4.64 -24.09 -15.19
N ARG A 131 -4.79 -25.20 -14.46
CA ARG A 131 -5.74 -26.28 -14.79
C ARG A 131 -7.20 -25.82 -14.90
N LYS A 132 -7.59 -24.78 -14.15
CA LYS A 132 -8.94 -24.19 -14.22
C LYS A 132 -9.13 -23.24 -15.43
N THR A 133 -8.04 -22.78 -16.05
CA THR A 133 -8.04 -21.99 -17.30
C THR A 133 -8.14 -22.89 -18.53
N LEU A 134 -7.66 -24.14 -18.43
CA LEU A 134 -7.77 -25.16 -19.49
C LEU A 134 -9.21 -25.66 -19.72
N HIS A 135 -10.16 -25.36 -18.82
CA HIS A 135 -11.58 -25.64 -19.04
C HIS A 135 -12.24 -24.68 -20.05
N TRP A 136 -11.74 -23.45 -20.20
CA TRP A 136 -12.16 -22.51 -21.24
C TRP A 136 -11.66 -22.92 -22.63
N PHE A 137 -10.39 -23.36 -22.73
CA PHE A 137 -9.81 -23.81 -24.01
C PHE A 137 -10.41 -25.13 -24.54
N LYS A 138 -11.03 -25.96 -23.68
CA LYS A 138 -11.78 -27.14 -24.15
C LYS A 138 -13.11 -26.80 -24.82
N PHE A 139 -13.71 -25.64 -24.54
CA PHE A 139 -14.95 -25.20 -25.18
C PHE A 139 -14.72 -24.57 -26.57
N LEU A 140 -13.62 -23.84 -26.77
CA LEU A 140 -13.29 -23.26 -28.09
C LEU A 140 -12.81 -24.27 -29.15
N ARG A 141 -12.53 -25.53 -28.76
CA ARG A 141 -12.28 -26.62 -29.72
C ARG A 141 -13.55 -27.33 -30.20
N GLN A 142 -14.74 -26.95 -29.72
CA GLN A 142 -16.02 -27.52 -30.17
C GLN A 142 -16.87 -26.56 -31.00
N SER A 143 -16.51 -25.28 -31.10
CA SER A 143 -17.10 -24.34 -32.04
C SER A 143 -16.04 -23.88 -33.03
N ASN A 144 -15.87 -24.69 -34.07
CA ASN A 144 -15.24 -24.32 -35.33
C ASN A 144 -16.25 -23.54 -36.16
N PRO A 145 -16.01 -22.25 -36.47
CA PRO A 145 -16.48 -21.71 -37.72
C PRO A 145 -15.29 -20.99 -38.34
N PHE A 146 -14.48 -21.67 -39.15
CA PHE A 146 -13.88 -21.15 -40.37
C PHE A 146 -12.96 -22.24 -40.94
N ALA A 147 -13.59 -23.29 -41.45
CA ALA A 147 -13.13 -23.87 -42.69
C ALA A 147 -13.29 -22.78 -43.76
N CYS A 148 -12.20 -22.13 -44.16
CA CYS A 148 -12.07 -21.58 -45.51
C CYS A 148 -10.62 -21.19 -45.81
N ILE A 149 -10.05 -21.97 -46.74
CA ILE A 149 -9.25 -21.55 -47.89
C ILE A 149 -7.91 -20.89 -47.57
N MET A 150 -6.83 -21.60 -47.90
CA MET A 150 -5.74 -21.10 -48.76
C MET A 150 -4.77 -22.26 -49.04
N SER A 151 -5.09 -23.05 -50.06
CA SER A 151 -4.08 -23.87 -50.76
C SER A 151 -4.07 -23.43 -52.22
N ASN A 152 -3.16 -22.50 -52.51
CA ASN A 152 -2.78 -22.11 -53.86
C ASN A 152 -1.60 -22.97 -54.32
N HIS A 153 -1.70 -23.40 -55.58
CA HIS A 153 -0.62 -23.81 -56.50
C HIS A 153 0.08 -25.16 -56.25
N SER A 154 -0.15 -26.15 -57.12
CA SER A 154 0.63 -26.47 -58.34
C SER A 154 1.47 -27.73 -58.03
N SER A 155 1.53 -28.81 -58.80
CA SER A 155 1.20 -29.14 -60.19
C SER A 155 0.95 -30.65 -60.28
#